data_AF-A0A942MQC1-F1
#
_entry.id   AF-A0A942MQC1-F1
#
_cell.length_a   1.000
_cell.length_b   1.000
_cell.length_c   1.000
_cell.angle_alpha   90.00
_cell.angle_beta   90.00
_cell.angle_gamma   90.00
#
_symmetry.space_group_name_H-M   'P 1'
#
loop_
_entity.id
_entity.type
_entity.pdbx_description
1 polymer ?
#
loop_
_entity_poly.entity_id
_entity_poly.type
_entity_poly.pdbx_seq_one_letter_code
_entity_poly.pdbx_strand_id
1 'polypeptide(L)'
;MKIQSTGYWSFICNPAKWEIDKFLETNIEYDTYQISDWQKEFFHIGQLGIIRVGFDKRNTKLLKERKKLLPGIYAIVQVLSEPDYRVEKPDKFWVNWTEKELNKPIVKIRYLKNLLNSPLLFKDIKNDAFIRSDKYLLNGFQASSIPLKKETFDRIIELIGNSDQIFENVESENTFSISEITKLEQKYKDASPQVKEVISKRIERGNISKELKKINNYKCQVCELLGLNPLSFQKINKEYYIETHHVIPVSKLEEGSLGFGNLITICANHHRQMHYGNVELLENINQYLRFRIDSKEITIQKKLKK
;
A
#
# COMPACT_ATOMS: atom_id res chain seq x y z
N MET A 1 20.63 -4.25 19.53
CA MET A 1 19.33 -3.57 19.37
C MET A 1 18.62 -4.23 18.20
N LYS A 2 17.56 -5.02 18.45
CA LYS A 2 16.79 -5.64 17.37
C LYS A 2 16.00 -4.54 16.67
N ILE A 3 16.33 -4.25 15.43
CA ILE A 3 15.61 -3.27 14.63
C ILE A 3 14.27 -3.94 14.27
N GLN A 4 13.16 -3.42 14.78
CA GLN A 4 11.83 -3.95 14.49
C GLN A 4 11.37 -3.43 13.12
N SER A 5 10.84 -4.33 12.29
CA SER A 5 10.22 -3.93 11.02
C SER A 5 8.95 -3.13 11.29
N THR A 6 8.78 -2.04 10.54
CA THR A 6 7.60 -1.16 10.61
C THR A 6 6.67 -1.34 9.42
N GLY A 7 7.06 -2.14 8.42
CA GLY A 7 6.39 -2.22 7.12
C GLY A 7 6.69 -1.05 6.18
N TYR A 8 7.53 -0.11 6.59
CA TYR A 8 8.01 1.01 5.77
C TYR A 8 9.53 1.04 5.75
N TRP A 9 10.12 1.41 4.61
CA TRP A 9 11.56 1.29 4.40
C TRP A 9 12.20 2.54 3.82
N SER A 10 13.41 2.85 4.29
CA SER A 10 14.35 3.74 3.60
C SER A 10 15.35 2.88 2.83
N PHE A 11 15.26 2.91 1.50
CA PHE A 11 16.22 2.30 0.58
C PHE A 11 17.39 3.27 0.37
N ILE A 12 18.57 2.92 0.87
CA ILE A 12 19.73 3.81 0.85
C ILE A 12 20.42 3.71 -0.51
N CYS A 13 20.43 4.81 -1.25
CA CYS A 13 21.21 4.95 -2.46
C CYS A 13 22.58 5.55 -2.14
N ASN A 14 23.63 4.87 -2.60
CA ASN A 14 24.94 5.47 -2.81
C ASN A 14 25.09 5.77 -4.31
N PRO A 15 25.04 7.05 -4.73
CA PRO A 15 25.11 7.42 -6.14
C PRO A 15 26.34 6.91 -6.90
N ALA A 16 27.44 6.60 -6.18
CA ALA A 16 28.65 6.05 -6.78
C ALA A 16 28.56 4.55 -7.11
N LYS A 17 27.59 3.83 -6.53
CA LYS A 17 27.31 2.41 -6.81
C LYS A 17 26.03 2.23 -7.62
N TRP A 18 25.09 3.14 -7.48
CA TRP A 18 23.81 3.10 -8.17
C TRP A 18 23.49 4.49 -8.70
N GLU A 19 23.55 4.68 -10.02
CA GLU A 19 23.27 5.94 -10.70
C GLU A 19 21.78 6.26 -10.72
N ILE A 20 21.20 6.46 -9.54
CA ILE A 20 19.77 6.70 -9.34
C ILE A 20 19.25 7.91 -10.13
N ASP A 21 20.08 8.93 -10.32
CA ASP A 21 19.74 10.07 -11.16
C ASP A 21 19.44 9.64 -12.60
N LYS A 22 20.33 8.86 -13.22
CA LYS A 22 20.09 8.34 -14.57
C LYS A 22 18.90 7.40 -14.63
N PHE A 23 18.76 6.53 -13.63
CA PHE A 23 17.61 5.63 -13.56
C PHE A 23 16.31 6.44 -13.56
N LEU A 24 16.19 7.43 -12.69
CA LEU A 24 15.00 8.27 -12.58
C LEU A 24 14.76 9.14 -13.82
N GLU A 25 15.79 9.57 -14.56
CA GLU A 25 15.64 10.26 -15.85
C GLU A 25 14.94 9.39 -16.91
N THR A 26 15.06 8.06 -16.83
CA THR A 26 14.44 7.16 -17.81
C THR A 26 12.93 6.97 -17.61
N ASN A 27 12.40 7.36 -16.45
CA ASN A 27 11.01 7.08 -16.05
C ASN A 27 10.63 5.59 -16.06
N ILE A 28 11.62 4.69 -15.97
CA ILE A 28 11.34 3.26 -15.72
C ILE A 28 10.73 3.12 -14.33
N GLU A 29 9.60 2.42 -14.25
CA GLU A 29 8.85 2.26 -13.00
C GLU A 29 9.29 1.06 -12.15
N TYR A 30 10.09 0.14 -12.69
CA TYR A 30 10.42 -1.13 -12.04
C TYR A 30 11.93 -1.33 -11.90
N ASP A 31 12.35 -1.82 -10.74
CA ASP A 31 13.74 -2.17 -10.46
C ASP A 31 13.84 -3.31 -9.43
N THR A 32 15.06 -3.76 -9.18
CA THR A 32 15.44 -4.72 -8.14
C THR A 32 16.37 -4.05 -7.15
N TYR A 33 16.05 -4.13 -5.87
CA TYR A 33 16.86 -3.54 -4.81
C TYR A 33 17.49 -4.61 -3.93
N GLN A 34 18.80 -4.47 -3.67
CA GLN A 34 19.56 -5.40 -2.82
C GLN A 34 19.37 -5.11 -1.33
N ILE A 35 18.94 -6.11 -0.57
CA ILE A 35 18.76 -6.03 0.88
C ILE A 35 19.82 -6.84 1.62
N SER A 36 19.91 -6.66 2.94
CA SER A 36 20.82 -7.44 3.78
C SER A 36 20.23 -8.80 4.13
N ASP A 37 21.08 -9.79 4.43
CA ASP A 37 20.63 -11.15 4.71
C ASP A 37 19.63 -11.24 5.88
N TRP A 38 19.88 -10.50 6.95
CA TRP A 38 18.99 -10.45 8.12
C TRP A 38 17.62 -9.80 7.82
N GLN A 39 17.48 -9.11 6.68
CA GLN A 39 16.25 -8.40 6.31
C GLN A 39 15.24 -9.28 5.55
N LYS A 40 15.64 -10.50 5.15
CA LYS A 40 14.82 -11.41 4.37
C LYS A 40 13.45 -11.71 4.99
N GLU A 41 13.40 -11.79 6.32
CA GLU A 41 12.16 -12.13 7.03
C GLU A 41 11.24 -10.93 7.27
N PHE A 42 11.65 -9.72 6.85
CA PHE A 42 10.94 -8.49 7.17
C PHE A 42 10.36 -7.76 5.96
N PHE A 43 10.87 -8.06 4.77
CA PHE A 43 10.39 -7.50 3.50
C PHE A 43 9.25 -8.34 2.96
N HIS A 44 8.11 -7.69 2.71
CA HIS A 44 6.92 -8.33 2.16
C HIS A 44 6.27 -7.48 1.09
N ILE A 45 5.47 -8.13 0.23
CA ILE A 45 4.74 -7.47 -0.84
C ILE A 45 3.81 -6.37 -0.29
N GLY A 46 3.77 -5.22 -0.96
CA GLY A 46 2.91 -4.10 -0.62
C GLY A 46 3.40 -3.21 0.53
N GLN A 47 4.58 -3.49 1.08
CA GLN A 47 5.29 -2.54 1.92
C GLN A 47 5.75 -1.32 1.10
N LEU A 48 5.82 -0.16 1.75
CA LEU A 48 6.17 1.10 1.10
C LEU A 48 7.55 1.56 1.53
N GLY A 49 8.13 2.46 0.75
CA GLY A 49 9.38 3.08 1.15
C GLY A 49 9.77 4.28 0.34
N ILE A 50 10.97 4.76 0.64
CA ILE A 50 11.57 5.92 0.02
C ILE A 50 12.95 5.56 -0.55
N ILE A 51 13.34 6.21 -1.65
CA ILE A 51 14.74 6.21 -2.08
C ILE A 51 15.46 7.38 -1.42
N ARG A 52 16.33 7.05 -0.47
CA ARG A 52 17.15 8.01 0.29
C ARG A 52 18.52 8.13 -0.35
N VAL A 53 18.88 9.33 -0.78
CA VAL A 53 20.23 9.66 -1.22
C VAL A 53 20.99 10.31 -0.07
N GLY A 54 22.15 9.75 0.27
CA GLY A 54 23.09 10.34 1.22
C GLY A 54 24.01 11.38 0.57
N PHE A 55 25.18 11.61 1.17
CA PHE A 55 26.20 12.45 0.54
C PHE A 55 26.73 11.80 -0.75
N ASP A 56 26.55 12.49 -1.87
CA ASP A 56 27.09 12.07 -3.16
C ASP A 56 28.61 12.25 -3.21
N LYS A 57 29.32 11.12 -3.12
CA LYS A 57 30.78 11.04 -3.13
C LYS A 57 31.37 10.88 -4.54
N ARG A 58 30.55 10.90 -5.60
CA ARG A 58 31.06 10.80 -6.98
C ARG A 58 32.04 11.93 -7.26
N ASN A 59 33.12 11.62 -7.99
CA ASN A 59 34.08 12.61 -8.46
C ASN A 59 33.70 13.11 -9.87
N THR A 60 34.42 14.11 -10.38
CA THR A 60 34.20 14.70 -11.71
C THR A 60 34.23 13.66 -12.83
N LYS A 61 35.14 12.66 -12.75
CA LYS A 61 35.23 11.56 -13.72
C LYS A 61 33.96 10.71 -13.78
N LEU A 62 33.37 10.38 -12.63
CA LEU A 62 32.11 9.63 -12.54
C LEU A 62 30.90 10.48 -12.95
N LEU A 63 30.92 11.76 -12.61
CA LEU A 63 29.79 12.66 -12.87
C LEU A 63 29.65 13.01 -14.34
N LYS A 64 30.75 13.11 -15.11
CA LYS A 64 30.74 13.51 -16.52
C LYS A 64 29.87 14.77 -16.73
N GLU A 65 30.28 15.86 -16.08
CA GLU A 65 29.61 17.19 -16.10
C GLU A 65 28.30 17.31 -15.29
N ARG A 66 27.72 16.20 -14.82
CA ARG A 66 26.55 16.25 -13.94
C ARG A 66 26.87 16.84 -12.57
N LYS A 67 25.84 17.41 -11.94
CA LYS A 67 25.93 17.89 -10.56
C LYS A 67 25.77 16.74 -9.58
N LYS A 68 26.42 16.88 -8.43
CA LYS A 68 26.21 15.97 -7.28
C LYS A 68 24.77 16.07 -6.81
N LEU A 69 24.20 14.93 -6.44
CA LEU A 69 22.92 14.89 -5.74
C LEU A 69 23.10 15.42 -4.32
N LEU A 70 22.13 16.21 -3.86
CA LEU A 70 22.08 16.68 -2.49
C LEU A 70 21.43 15.61 -1.60
N PRO A 71 21.81 15.50 -0.31
CA PRO A 71 21.18 14.54 0.59
C PRO A 71 19.68 14.79 0.73
N GLY A 72 18.87 13.77 0.49
CA GLY A 72 17.41 13.89 0.50
C GLY A 72 16.69 12.65 0.00
N ILE A 73 15.39 12.82 -0.22
CA ILE A 73 14.48 11.78 -0.72
C ILE A 73 14.16 12.04 -2.19
N TYR A 74 14.37 11.03 -3.03
CA TYR A 74 14.31 11.14 -4.48
C TYR A 74 13.20 10.31 -5.14
N ALA A 75 12.57 9.41 -4.40
CA ALA A 75 11.41 8.67 -4.88
C ALA A 75 10.61 8.04 -3.74
N ILE A 76 9.34 7.75 -4.04
CA ILE A 76 8.48 6.86 -3.25
C ILE A 76 8.35 5.55 -4.00
N VAL A 77 8.46 4.42 -3.28
CA VAL A 77 8.47 3.09 -3.88
C VAL A 77 7.56 2.11 -3.14
N GLN A 78 7.19 1.04 -3.82
CA GLN A 78 6.45 -0.12 -3.29
C GLN A 78 7.25 -1.40 -3.51
N VAL A 79 7.24 -2.30 -2.53
CA VAL A 79 7.80 -3.66 -2.64
C VAL A 79 6.82 -4.56 -3.39
N LEU A 80 7.29 -5.25 -4.42
CA LEU A 80 6.49 -6.11 -5.31
C LEU A 80 6.74 -7.61 -5.15
N SER A 81 7.79 -8.00 -4.43
CA SER A 81 8.12 -9.41 -4.22
C SER A 81 8.57 -9.69 -2.80
N GLU A 82 8.40 -10.94 -2.39
CA GLU A 82 9.20 -11.49 -1.29
C GLU A 82 10.69 -11.47 -1.68
N PRO A 83 11.60 -11.53 -0.70
CA PRO A 83 13.03 -11.61 -0.97
C PRO A 83 13.41 -12.86 -1.77
N ASP A 84 14.22 -12.65 -2.81
CA ASP A 84 14.75 -13.68 -3.69
C ASP A 84 16.21 -13.37 -4.06
N TYR A 85 16.83 -14.13 -4.95
CA TYR A 85 18.19 -13.89 -5.43
C TYR A 85 18.20 -13.49 -6.91
N ARG A 86 19.26 -12.77 -7.30
CA ARG A 86 19.46 -12.40 -8.70
C ARG A 86 19.80 -13.65 -9.52
N VAL A 87 19.05 -13.86 -10.60
CA VAL A 87 19.39 -14.85 -11.65
C VAL A 87 20.28 -14.21 -12.71
N GLU A 88 20.15 -12.89 -12.90
CA GLU A 88 20.86 -12.11 -13.91
C GLU A 88 21.65 -10.95 -13.28
N LYS A 89 22.60 -10.41 -14.05
CA LYS A 89 23.33 -9.19 -13.67
C LYS A 89 22.35 -8.02 -13.43
N PRO A 90 22.66 -7.12 -12.49
CA PRO A 90 21.86 -5.92 -12.28
C PRO A 90 21.84 -5.04 -13.54
N ASP A 91 20.92 -4.08 -13.55
CA ASP A 91 20.78 -3.17 -14.66
C ASP A 91 22.04 -2.31 -14.91
N LYS A 92 22.02 -1.57 -16.03
CA LYS A 92 23.14 -0.72 -16.46
C LYS A 92 23.44 0.46 -15.52
N PHE A 93 22.57 0.75 -14.55
CA PHE A 93 22.72 1.86 -13.60
C PHE A 93 23.44 1.43 -12.31
N TRP A 94 23.61 0.12 -12.09
CA TRP A 94 24.50 -0.42 -11.07
C TRP A 94 25.95 -0.42 -11.56
N VAL A 95 26.81 0.29 -10.84
CA VAL A 95 28.22 0.52 -11.20
C VAL A 95 29.12 -0.33 -10.32
N ASN A 96 30.14 -0.94 -10.92
CA ASN A 96 31.14 -1.77 -10.24
C ASN A 96 30.54 -2.97 -9.47
N TRP A 97 29.44 -3.51 -9.99
CA TRP A 97 28.87 -4.78 -9.54
C TRP A 97 29.89 -5.92 -9.65
N THR A 98 29.76 -6.91 -8.76
CA THR A 98 30.57 -8.14 -8.81
C THR A 98 29.69 -9.38 -8.65
N GLU A 99 30.13 -10.55 -9.15
CA GLU A 99 29.38 -11.80 -9.00
C GLU A 99 29.06 -12.18 -7.54
N LYS A 100 29.86 -11.69 -6.58
CA LYS A 100 29.59 -11.89 -5.15
C LYS A 100 28.24 -11.34 -4.71
N GLU A 101 27.72 -10.32 -5.41
CA GLU A 101 26.42 -9.71 -5.13
C GLU A 101 25.24 -10.57 -5.65
N LEU A 102 25.47 -11.63 -6.44
CA LEU A 102 24.42 -12.63 -6.78
C LEU A 102 23.92 -13.36 -5.53
N ASN A 103 24.82 -13.55 -4.56
CA ASN A 103 24.52 -14.21 -3.29
C ASN A 103 23.77 -13.30 -2.30
N LYS A 104 23.42 -12.07 -2.70
CA LYS A 104 22.68 -11.14 -1.86
C LYS A 104 21.20 -11.16 -2.21
N PRO A 105 20.33 -11.18 -1.19
CA PRO A 105 18.89 -11.12 -1.41
C PRO A 105 18.49 -9.79 -2.05
N ILE A 106 17.52 -9.85 -2.94
CA ILE A 106 16.89 -8.71 -3.61
C ILE A 106 15.39 -8.73 -3.40
N VAL A 107 14.77 -7.57 -3.55
CA VAL A 107 13.32 -7.42 -3.71
C VAL A 107 13.04 -6.66 -4.99
N LYS A 108 11.94 -6.99 -5.67
CA LYS A 108 11.42 -6.17 -6.77
C LYS A 108 10.73 -4.95 -6.17
N ILE A 109 10.99 -3.78 -6.74
CA ILE A 109 10.36 -2.52 -6.31
C ILE A 109 9.73 -1.82 -7.50
N ARG A 110 8.66 -1.08 -7.21
CA ARG A 110 8.03 -0.14 -8.15
C ARG A 110 8.24 1.28 -7.66
N TYR A 111 8.51 2.21 -8.57
CA TYR A 111 8.53 3.64 -8.32
C TYR A 111 7.10 4.18 -8.45
N LEU A 112 6.55 4.65 -7.33
CA LEU A 112 5.23 5.27 -7.26
C LEU A 112 5.30 6.77 -7.57
N LYS A 113 6.40 7.41 -7.14
CA LYS A 113 6.64 8.84 -7.40
C LYS A 113 8.11 9.08 -7.65
N ASN A 114 8.42 9.69 -8.80
CA ASN A 114 9.73 10.22 -9.13
C ASN A 114 9.84 11.66 -8.60
N LEU A 115 10.85 11.93 -7.77
CA LEU A 115 11.12 13.24 -7.17
C LEU A 115 12.45 13.83 -7.65
N LEU A 116 13.03 13.34 -8.75
CA LEU A 116 14.33 13.81 -9.25
C LEU A 116 14.40 15.34 -9.38
N ASN A 117 13.35 15.95 -9.92
CA ASN A 117 13.27 17.39 -10.16
C ASN A 117 12.74 18.19 -8.96
N SER A 118 12.20 17.52 -7.95
CA SER A 118 11.64 18.15 -6.74
C SER A 118 11.90 17.27 -5.50
N PRO A 119 13.18 17.01 -5.15
CA PRO A 119 13.52 16.13 -4.05
C PRO A 119 13.21 16.78 -2.70
N LEU A 120 12.84 15.98 -1.70
CA LEU A 120 12.77 16.47 -0.33
C LEU A 120 14.16 16.46 0.29
N LEU A 121 14.82 17.62 0.31
CA LEU A 121 16.20 17.73 0.78
C LEU A 121 16.25 17.79 2.31
N PHE A 122 17.19 17.04 2.90
CA PHE A 122 17.32 16.98 4.36
C PHE A 122 17.68 18.32 5.00
N LYS A 123 18.34 19.22 4.27
CA LYS A 123 18.59 20.59 4.76
C LYS A 123 17.29 21.34 5.08
N ASP A 124 16.21 21.03 4.37
CA ASP A 124 14.93 21.73 4.43
C ASP A 124 13.96 21.04 5.41
N ILE A 125 13.99 19.69 5.49
CA ILE A 125 13.02 18.93 6.29
C ILE A 125 13.54 18.44 7.67
N LYS A 126 14.84 18.53 7.96
CA LYS A 126 15.44 17.97 9.21
C LYS A 126 14.88 18.54 10.52
N ASN A 127 14.28 19.72 10.48
CA ASN A 127 13.72 20.39 11.65
C ASN A 127 12.26 20.01 11.91
N ASP A 128 11.61 19.31 10.97
CA ASP A 128 10.27 18.78 11.17
C ASP A 128 10.27 17.77 12.32
N ALA A 129 9.28 17.85 13.21
CA ALA A 129 9.24 17.08 14.44
C ALA A 129 9.19 15.57 14.19
N PHE A 130 8.42 15.12 13.20
CA PHE A 130 8.29 13.70 12.87
C PHE A 130 9.58 13.19 12.22
N ILE A 131 10.12 13.95 11.27
CA ILE A 131 11.40 13.62 10.61
C ILE A 131 12.55 13.53 11.61
N ARG A 132 12.65 14.52 12.52
CA ARG A 132 13.69 14.58 13.55
C ARG A 132 13.60 13.41 14.54
N SER A 133 12.40 12.89 14.79
CA SER A 133 12.17 11.76 15.69
C SER A 133 12.69 10.43 15.13
N ASP A 134 12.93 10.35 13.82
CA ASP A 134 13.47 9.17 13.14
C ASP A 134 14.97 9.34 12.88
N LYS A 135 15.75 9.00 13.91
CA LYS A 135 17.21 9.18 13.90
C LYS A 135 17.90 8.43 12.75
N TYR A 136 17.33 7.32 12.27
CA TYR A 136 17.93 6.51 11.22
C TYR A 136 17.77 7.14 9.83
N LEU A 137 16.69 7.88 9.60
CA LEU A 137 16.50 8.63 8.37
C LEU A 137 17.58 9.72 8.20
N LEU A 138 17.85 10.50 9.26
CA LEU A 138 18.76 11.64 9.19
C LEU A 138 20.24 11.26 9.33
N ASN A 139 20.60 10.50 10.37
CA ASN A 139 22.01 10.24 10.69
C ASN A 139 22.64 9.17 9.78
N GLY A 140 21.82 8.46 8.99
CA GLY A 140 22.27 7.34 8.18
C GLY A 140 22.64 6.12 9.02
N PHE A 141 22.78 4.98 8.34
CA PHE A 141 23.16 3.72 8.95
C PHE A 141 24.01 2.92 7.96
N GLN A 142 24.90 2.05 8.46
CA GLN A 142 25.67 1.14 7.62
C GLN A 142 24.82 -0.09 7.24
N ALA A 143 23.74 0.13 6.48
CA ALA A 143 22.99 -0.93 5.81
C ALA A 143 22.51 -0.46 4.44
N SER A 144 22.07 -1.40 3.60
CA SER A 144 21.41 -1.06 2.33
C SER A 144 20.01 -0.48 2.58
N SER A 145 19.25 -0.99 3.55
CA SER A 145 17.95 -0.43 3.92
C SER A 145 17.75 -0.34 5.42
N ILE A 146 16.82 0.49 5.85
CA ILE A 146 16.48 0.71 7.26
C ILE A 146 14.95 0.81 7.39
N PRO A 147 14.32 0.20 8.41
CA PRO A 147 12.93 0.48 8.74
C PRO A 147 12.71 1.97 9.02
N LEU A 148 11.61 2.49 8.47
CA LEU A 148 11.16 3.87 8.59
C LEU A 148 9.90 3.88 9.45
N LYS A 149 9.77 4.80 10.39
CA LYS A 149 8.51 4.87 11.16
C LYS A 149 7.34 5.26 10.27
N LYS A 150 6.15 4.75 10.58
CA LYS A 150 4.93 5.06 9.83
C LYS A 150 4.65 6.55 9.84
N GLU A 151 4.73 7.20 11.00
CA GLU A 151 4.47 8.63 11.17
C GLU A 151 5.44 9.49 10.35
N THR A 152 6.70 9.04 10.24
CA THR A 152 7.70 9.68 9.38
C THR A 152 7.33 9.54 7.91
N PHE A 153 6.91 8.35 7.48
CA PHE A 153 6.48 8.12 6.10
C PHE A 153 5.25 8.95 5.76
N ASP A 154 4.23 8.94 6.62
CA ASP A 154 3.01 9.73 6.45
C ASP A 154 3.35 11.22 6.31
N ARG A 155 4.25 11.72 7.16
CA ARG A 155 4.73 13.10 7.08
C ARG A 155 5.48 13.41 5.77
N ILE A 156 6.28 12.46 5.27
CA ILE A 156 6.95 12.60 3.97
C ILE A 156 5.91 12.75 2.85
N ILE A 157 4.85 11.94 2.86
CA ILE A 157 3.77 12.02 1.87
C ILE A 157 3.06 13.38 1.95
N GLU A 158 2.76 13.88 3.15
CA GLU A 158 2.19 15.23 3.33
C GLU A 158 3.08 16.34 2.75
N LEU A 159 4.39 16.27 2.98
CA LEU A 159 5.34 17.26 2.49
C LEU A 159 5.49 17.24 0.96
N ILE A 160 5.29 16.09 0.31
CA ILE A 160 5.28 15.98 -1.16
C ILE A 160 3.99 16.58 -1.74
N GLY A 161 2.87 16.44 -1.03
CA GLY A 161 1.54 16.80 -1.52
C GLY A 161 1.00 15.82 -2.57
N ASN A 162 -0.30 15.98 -2.92
CA ASN A 162 -1.01 15.11 -3.87
C ASN A 162 -0.92 13.61 -3.51
N SER A 163 -1.16 13.28 -2.23
CA SER A 163 -1.07 11.90 -1.70
C SER A 163 -1.88 10.89 -2.49
N ASP A 164 -3.07 11.27 -2.95
CA ASP A 164 -3.99 10.37 -3.64
C ASP A 164 -3.39 9.86 -4.97
N GLN A 165 -2.72 10.73 -5.72
CA GLN A 165 -2.10 10.40 -7.01
C GLN A 165 -0.88 9.48 -6.88
N ILE A 166 -0.20 9.49 -5.72
CA ILE A 166 0.99 8.65 -5.51
C ILE A 166 0.59 7.17 -5.55
N PHE A 167 -0.59 6.84 -5.05
CA PHE A 167 -1.01 5.45 -4.88
C PHE A 167 -1.96 4.95 -5.97
N GLU A 168 -2.43 5.81 -6.88
CA GLU A 168 -3.17 5.42 -8.09
C GLU A 168 -2.38 4.37 -8.90
N ASN A 169 -1.05 4.45 -8.94
CA ASN A 169 -0.24 3.51 -9.71
C ASN A 169 -0.12 2.11 -9.08
N VAL A 170 -0.62 1.89 -7.86
CA VAL A 170 -0.69 0.54 -7.26
C VAL A 170 -1.74 -0.35 -7.99
N GLU A 171 -2.53 0.23 -8.90
CA GLU A 171 -3.74 -0.33 -9.51
C GLU A 171 -3.56 -1.40 -10.60
N SER A 172 -2.35 -1.64 -11.13
CA SER A 172 -2.19 -2.44 -12.34
C SER A 172 -2.15 -3.96 -12.06
N GLU A 173 -3.32 -4.61 -11.93
CA GLU A 173 -3.60 -5.98 -12.47
C GLU A 173 -5.00 -6.50 -12.10
N ASN A 174 -5.90 -6.53 -13.10
CA ASN A 174 -7.13 -7.31 -13.36
C ASN A 174 -8.20 -7.69 -12.30
N THR A 175 -9.39 -7.97 -12.88
CA THR A 175 -10.67 -8.35 -12.29
C THR A 175 -10.59 -9.53 -11.33
N PHE A 176 -11.11 -9.34 -10.12
CA PHE A 176 -11.07 -10.38 -9.09
C PHE A 176 -12.37 -11.21 -9.06
N SER A 177 -12.21 -12.52 -9.04
CA SER A 177 -13.15 -13.53 -8.57
C SER A 177 -13.00 -13.73 -7.06
N ILE A 178 -13.92 -14.46 -6.43
CA ILE A 178 -13.90 -14.70 -4.97
C ILE A 178 -12.61 -15.43 -4.54
N SER A 179 -12.15 -16.42 -5.31
CA SER A 179 -10.91 -17.14 -5.01
C SER A 179 -9.66 -16.29 -5.19
N GLU A 180 -9.73 -15.25 -6.02
CA GLU A 180 -8.67 -14.26 -6.17
C GLU A 180 -8.61 -13.27 -5.01
N ILE A 181 -9.73 -12.97 -4.34
CA ILE A 181 -9.72 -12.12 -3.13
C ILE A 181 -8.88 -12.77 -2.05
N THR A 182 -9.14 -14.03 -1.71
CA THR A 182 -8.39 -14.72 -0.64
C THR A 182 -6.89 -14.76 -0.94
N LYS A 183 -6.52 -15.00 -2.22
CA LYS A 183 -5.12 -14.89 -2.67
C LYS A 183 -4.58 -13.48 -2.51
N LEU A 184 -5.38 -12.45 -2.79
CA LEU A 184 -5.03 -11.05 -2.61
C LEU A 184 -4.81 -10.71 -1.14
N GLU A 185 -5.70 -11.13 -0.24
CA GLU A 185 -5.57 -10.90 1.19
C GLU A 185 -4.29 -11.53 1.72
N GLN A 186 -4.01 -12.78 1.33
CA GLN A 186 -2.79 -13.48 1.70
C GLN A 186 -1.55 -12.80 1.13
N LYS A 187 -1.59 -12.37 -0.14
CA LYS A 187 -0.48 -11.69 -0.82
C LYS A 187 -0.15 -10.35 -0.16
N TYR A 188 -1.16 -9.60 0.31
CA TYR A 188 -0.99 -8.26 0.88
C TYR A 188 -1.24 -8.23 2.40
N LYS A 189 -1.13 -9.37 3.09
CA LYS A 189 -1.38 -9.47 4.54
C LYS A 189 -0.45 -8.54 5.34
N ASP A 190 0.80 -8.41 4.90
CA ASP A 190 1.85 -7.58 5.51
C ASP A 190 2.05 -6.23 4.81
N ALA A 191 1.13 -5.88 3.90
CA ALA A 191 1.18 -4.62 3.18
C ALA A 191 0.89 -3.43 4.09
N SER A 192 1.40 -2.27 3.71
CA SER A 192 1.13 -1.02 4.40
C SER A 192 -0.38 -0.67 4.39
N PRO A 193 -0.90 0.01 5.42
CA PRO A 193 -2.27 0.52 5.47
C PRO A 193 -2.73 1.24 4.19
N GLN A 194 -1.90 2.10 3.61
CA GLN A 194 -2.21 2.83 2.38
C GLN A 194 -2.45 1.88 1.20
N VAL A 195 -1.60 0.86 1.04
CA VAL A 195 -1.75 -0.14 -0.02
C VAL A 195 -3.03 -0.96 0.20
N LYS A 196 -3.33 -1.35 1.45
CA LYS A 196 -4.57 -2.05 1.78
C LYS A 196 -5.82 -1.21 1.47
N GLU A 197 -5.78 0.10 1.74
CA GLU A 197 -6.87 1.02 1.41
C GLU A 197 -7.12 1.12 -0.11
N VAL A 198 -6.05 1.21 -0.91
CA VAL A 198 -6.16 1.22 -2.37
C VAL A 198 -6.79 -0.08 -2.87
N ILE A 199 -6.32 -1.23 -2.36
CA ILE A 199 -6.85 -2.54 -2.71
C ILE A 199 -8.34 -2.64 -2.33
N SER A 200 -8.73 -2.13 -1.17
CA SER A 200 -10.11 -2.09 -0.70
C SER A 200 -11.02 -1.28 -1.63
N LYS A 201 -10.63 -0.04 -1.96
CA LYS A 201 -11.37 0.81 -2.92
C LYS A 201 -11.52 0.12 -4.27
N ARG A 202 -10.52 -0.66 -4.67
CA ARG A 202 -10.57 -1.45 -5.91
C ARG A 202 -11.57 -2.60 -5.84
N ILE A 203 -11.67 -3.28 -4.71
CA ILE A 203 -12.67 -4.34 -4.48
C ILE A 203 -14.09 -3.75 -4.53
N GLU A 204 -14.33 -2.57 -3.94
CA GLU A 204 -15.62 -1.87 -3.98
C GLU A 204 -16.06 -1.49 -5.39
N ARG A 205 -15.11 -1.12 -6.26
CA ARG A 205 -15.37 -0.69 -7.64
C ARG A 205 -15.28 -1.83 -8.65
N GLY A 206 -14.71 -2.96 -8.24
CA GLY A 206 -14.40 -4.10 -9.08
C GLY A 206 -15.60 -5.00 -9.40
N ASN A 207 -15.33 -6.06 -10.16
CA ASN A 207 -16.36 -7.05 -10.52
C ASN A 207 -16.91 -7.80 -9.30
N ILE A 208 -16.14 -7.94 -8.23
CA ILE A 208 -16.61 -8.55 -6.97
C ILE A 208 -17.84 -7.81 -6.45
N SER A 209 -17.79 -6.47 -6.38
CA SER A 209 -18.94 -5.68 -5.95
C SER A 209 -20.14 -5.96 -6.84
N LYS A 210 -19.95 -6.05 -8.17
CA LYS A 210 -21.04 -6.39 -9.10
C LYS A 210 -21.64 -7.77 -8.81
N GLU A 211 -20.79 -8.78 -8.60
CA GLU A 211 -21.24 -10.14 -8.28
C GLU A 211 -21.93 -10.22 -6.92
N LEU A 212 -21.42 -9.53 -5.90
CA LEU A 212 -22.06 -9.43 -4.59
C LEU A 212 -23.46 -8.81 -4.70
N LYS A 213 -23.60 -7.72 -5.46
CA LYS A 213 -24.89 -7.07 -5.71
C LYS A 213 -25.89 -8.02 -6.36
N LYS A 214 -25.46 -8.85 -7.32
CA LYS A 214 -26.29 -9.90 -7.93
C LYS A 214 -26.67 -10.99 -6.93
N ILE A 215 -25.72 -11.53 -6.16
CA ILE A 215 -25.96 -12.58 -5.14
C ILE A 215 -26.98 -12.14 -4.09
N ASN A 216 -27.02 -10.83 -3.80
CA ASN A 216 -27.98 -10.23 -2.87
C ASN A 216 -29.20 -9.64 -3.58
N ASN A 217 -29.44 -9.96 -4.85
CA ASN A 217 -30.59 -9.50 -5.64
C ASN A 217 -30.80 -7.98 -5.60
N TYR A 218 -29.71 -7.22 -5.54
CA TYR A 218 -29.70 -5.75 -5.43
C TYR A 218 -30.50 -5.22 -4.22
N LYS A 219 -30.61 -6.02 -3.14
CA LYS A 219 -31.30 -5.67 -1.91
C LYS A 219 -30.35 -5.10 -0.85
N CYS A 220 -30.87 -4.15 -0.08
CA CYS A 220 -30.25 -3.71 1.16
C CYS A 220 -30.47 -4.74 2.27
N GLN A 221 -29.38 -5.35 2.74
CA GLN A 221 -29.42 -6.38 3.79
C GLN A 221 -29.92 -5.81 5.13
N VAL A 222 -29.63 -4.53 5.41
CA VAL A 222 -30.11 -3.84 6.62
C VAL A 222 -31.61 -3.59 6.55
N CYS A 223 -32.12 -3.01 5.45
CA CYS A 223 -33.56 -2.80 5.27
C CYS A 223 -34.34 -4.12 5.44
N GLU A 224 -33.85 -5.20 4.81
CA GLU A 224 -34.51 -6.50 4.86
C GLU A 224 -34.64 -7.03 6.29
N LEU A 225 -33.57 -6.90 7.10
CA LEU A 225 -33.58 -7.31 8.51
C LEU A 225 -34.40 -6.39 9.41
N LEU A 226 -34.55 -5.11 9.04
CA LEU A 226 -35.40 -4.16 9.76
C LEU A 226 -36.88 -4.24 9.34
N GLY A 227 -37.25 -5.11 8.40
CA GLY A 227 -38.61 -5.22 7.86
C GLY A 227 -39.02 -4.04 6.97
N LEU A 228 -38.05 -3.28 6.45
CA LEU A 228 -38.26 -2.15 5.55
C LEU A 228 -38.15 -2.61 4.09
N ASN A 229 -38.60 -1.78 3.14
CA ASN A 229 -38.39 -2.04 1.72
C ASN A 229 -36.88 -2.11 1.40
N PRO A 230 -36.36 -3.27 0.93
CA PRO A 230 -34.93 -3.43 0.67
C PRO A 230 -34.50 -2.95 -0.72
N LEU A 231 -35.44 -2.60 -1.60
CA LEU A 231 -35.17 -2.14 -2.95
C LEU A 231 -35.17 -0.60 -2.99
N SER A 232 -34.13 -0.03 -3.60
CA SER A 232 -34.02 1.41 -3.84
C SER A 232 -34.77 1.80 -5.12
N PHE A 233 -34.35 2.87 -5.79
CA PHE A 233 -34.81 3.22 -7.14
C PHE A 233 -34.23 2.28 -8.20
N GLN A 234 -34.98 2.09 -9.29
CA GLN A 234 -34.54 1.33 -10.44
C GLN A 234 -33.68 2.22 -11.37
N LYS A 235 -32.54 1.69 -11.80
CA LYS A 235 -31.67 2.34 -12.80
C LYS A 235 -32.22 2.12 -14.21
N ILE A 236 -31.66 2.85 -15.18
CA ILE A 236 -31.98 2.70 -16.63
C ILE A 236 -31.85 1.24 -17.10
N ASN A 237 -30.86 0.51 -16.57
CA ASN A 237 -30.62 -0.89 -16.90
C ASN A 237 -31.57 -1.89 -16.19
N LYS A 238 -32.66 -1.40 -15.59
CA LYS A 238 -33.67 -2.17 -14.85
C LYS A 238 -33.20 -2.83 -13.55
N GLU A 239 -31.94 -2.67 -13.14
CA GLU A 239 -31.46 -3.12 -11.84
C GLU A 239 -31.73 -2.06 -10.76
N TYR A 240 -31.93 -2.49 -9.52
CA TYR A 240 -32.04 -1.57 -8.39
C TYR A 240 -30.68 -1.00 -7.99
N TYR A 241 -30.66 0.28 -7.63
CA TYR A 241 -29.47 0.93 -7.11
C TYR A 241 -29.11 0.39 -5.72
N ILE A 242 -27.85 0.01 -5.54
CA ILE A 242 -27.33 -0.52 -4.28
C ILE A 242 -25.82 -0.27 -4.23
N GLU A 243 -25.30 -0.06 -3.02
CA GLU A 243 -23.89 0.18 -2.75
C GLU A 243 -23.28 -1.02 -2.01
N THR A 244 -21.98 -1.19 -2.18
CA THR A 244 -21.19 -2.18 -1.43
C THR A 244 -20.39 -1.43 -0.37
N HIS A 245 -20.36 -1.96 0.84
CA HIS A 245 -19.67 -1.33 1.97
C HIS A 245 -18.81 -2.35 2.71
N HIS A 246 -17.59 -1.97 3.07
CA HIS A 246 -16.72 -2.74 3.96
C HIS A 246 -17.14 -2.54 5.41
N VAL A 247 -17.30 -3.64 6.15
CA VAL A 247 -17.77 -3.60 7.54
C VAL A 247 -16.64 -3.27 8.51
N ILE A 248 -15.50 -3.93 8.36
CA ILE A 248 -14.27 -3.60 9.04
C ILE A 248 -13.47 -2.61 8.18
N PRO A 249 -13.05 -1.46 8.72
CA PRO A 249 -12.08 -0.61 8.05
C PRO A 249 -10.79 -1.37 7.81
N VAL A 250 -10.31 -1.38 6.57
CA VAL A 250 -9.08 -2.09 6.19
C VAL A 250 -7.82 -1.57 6.88
N SER A 251 -7.89 -0.34 7.40
CA SER A 251 -6.86 0.27 8.25
C SER A 251 -6.70 -0.41 9.61
N LYS A 252 -7.69 -1.17 10.10
CA LYS A 252 -7.59 -1.94 11.35
C LYS A 252 -6.74 -3.21 11.22
N LEU A 253 -6.30 -3.55 10.01
CA LEU A 253 -5.39 -4.67 9.70
C LEU A 253 -5.90 -6.04 10.16
N GLU A 254 -7.20 -6.19 10.43
CA GLU A 254 -7.80 -7.46 10.80
C GLU A 254 -7.80 -8.43 9.61
N GLU A 255 -7.60 -9.71 9.90
CA GLU A 255 -7.69 -10.79 8.90
C GLU A 255 -9.10 -10.83 8.30
N GLY A 256 -9.19 -10.99 6.98
CA GLY A 256 -10.46 -10.95 6.26
C GLY A 256 -11.01 -9.54 5.98
N SER A 257 -10.28 -8.47 6.32
CA SER A 257 -10.71 -7.08 6.07
C SER A 257 -10.85 -6.73 4.58
N LEU A 258 -10.17 -7.45 3.68
CA LEU A 258 -10.33 -7.31 2.23
C LEU A 258 -11.29 -8.39 1.66
N GLY A 259 -11.79 -9.27 2.52
CA GLY A 259 -12.50 -10.49 2.15
C GLY A 259 -13.93 -10.21 1.71
N PHE A 260 -14.47 -11.11 0.88
CA PHE A 260 -15.88 -11.07 0.47
C PHE A 260 -16.83 -11.07 1.68
N GLY A 261 -16.46 -11.78 2.76
CA GLY A 261 -17.22 -11.83 4.01
C GLY A 261 -17.22 -10.52 4.82
N ASN A 262 -16.38 -9.55 4.46
CA ASN A 262 -16.37 -8.21 5.05
C ASN A 262 -17.20 -7.20 4.23
N LEU A 263 -17.82 -7.63 3.13
CA LEU A 263 -18.64 -6.78 2.29
C LEU A 263 -20.12 -7.03 2.52
N ILE A 264 -20.89 -5.95 2.60
CA ILE A 264 -22.36 -5.99 2.62
C ILE A 264 -22.94 -5.14 1.50
N THR A 265 -24.18 -5.43 1.09
CA THR A 265 -24.94 -4.61 0.15
C THR A 265 -26.01 -3.80 0.88
N ILE A 266 -25.93 -2.48 0.74
CA ILE A 266 -26.79 -1.54 1.46
C ILE A 266 -27.25 -0.39 0.57
N CYS A 267 -28.39 0.21 0.90
CA CYS A 267 -28.90 1.38 0.18
C CYS A 267 -28.09 2.63 0.56
N ALA A 268 -28.21 3.70 -0.23
CA ALA A 268 -27.47 4.95 -0.01
C ALA A 268 -27.66 5.54 1.41
N ASN A 269 -28.85 5.39 1.98
CA ASN A 269 -29.13 5.88 3.33
C ASN A 269 -28.38 5.07 4.39
N HIS A 270 -28.50 3.74 4.36
CA HIS A 270 -27.77 2.88 5.28
C HIS A 270 -26.26 2.94 5.05
N HIS A 271 -25.80 3.20 3.82
CA HIS A 271 -24.38 3.43 3.56
C HIS A 271 -23.86 4.67 4.30
N ARG A 272 -24.58 5.79 4.21
CA ARG A 272 -24.25 6.99 5.00
C ARG A 272 -24.39 6.74 6.51
N GLN A 273 -25.40 5.98 6.93
CA GLN A 273 -25.59 5.64 8.34
C GLN A 273 -24.43 4.80 8.90
N MET A 274 -23.84 3.90 8.10
CA MET A 274 -22.65 3.15 8.52
C MET A 274 -21.42 4.06 8.71
N HIS A 275 -21.31 5.16 7.96
CA HIS A 275 -20.20 6.12 8.09
C HIS A 275 -20.43 7.16 9.19
N TYR A 276 -21.66 7.63 9.39
CA TYR A 276 -21.96 8.83 10.19
C TYR A 276 -23.01 8.62 11.28
N GLY A 277 -23.72 7.50 11.25
CA GLY A 277 -24.81 7.20 12.18
C GLY A 277 -24.34 6.54 13.45
N ASN A 278 -25.30 6.29 14.35
CA ASN A 278 -25.08 5.52 15.57
C ASN A 278 -25.06 4.02 15.23
N VAL A 279 -23.92 3.53 14.72
CA VAL A 279 -23.73 2.13 14.35
C VAL A 279 -22.54 1.56 15.10
N GLU A 280 -22.77 0.42 15.76
CA GLU A 280 -21.76 -0.33 16.48
C GLU A 280 -21.71 -1.76 15.94
N LEU A 281 -20.52 -2.22 15.54
CA LEU A 281 -20.29 -3.62 15.21
C LEU A 281 -20.07 -4.40 16.52
N LEU A 282 -21.04 -5.23 16.90
CA LEU A 282 -21.00 -6.01 18.14
C LEU A 282 -20.19 -7.29 17.98
N GLU A 283 -20.38 -8.02 16.88
CA GLU A 283 -19.70 -9.28 16.62
C GLU A 283 -19.36 -9.44 15.14
N ASN A 284 -18.20 -10.03 14.89
CA ASN A 284 -17.71 -10.33 13.57
C ASN A 284 -17.03 -11.70 13.60
N ILE A 285 -17.77 -12.74 13.22
CA ILE A 285 -17.24 -14.10 13.14
C ILE A 285 -17.41 -14.64 11.72
N ASN A 286 -16.85 -15.81 11.42
CA ASN A 286 -16.83 -16.34 10.05
C ASN A 286 -18.22 -16.54 9.44
N GLN A 287 -19.26 -16.79 10.26
CA GLN A 287 -20.62 -17.03 9.77
C GLN A 287 -21.49 -15.77 9.66
N TYR A 288 -21.29 -14.76 10.51
CA TYR A 288 -22.19 -13.60 10.56
C TYR A 288 -21.51 -12.33 11.09
N LEU A 289 -22.21 -11.22 10.87
CA LEU A 289 -21.93 -9.90 11.40
C LEU A 289 -23.12 -9.45 12.26
N ARG A 290 -22.89 -9.04 13.50
CA ARG A 290 -23.93 -8.49 14.37
C ARG A 290 -23.69 -6.99 14.59
N PHE A 291 -24.70 -6.19 14.28
CA PHE A 291 -24.66 -4.74 14.44
C PHE A 291 -25.72 -4.29 15.44
N ARG A 292 -25.41 -3.22 16.17
CA ARG A 292 -26.40 -2.33 16.76
C ARG A 292 -26.51 -1.10 15.87
N ILE A 293 -27.68 -0.88 15.29
CA ILE A 293 -27.99 0.30 14.49
C ILE A 293 -29.06 1.07 15.25
N ASP A 294 -28.71 2.27 15.70
CA ASP A 294 -29.47 3.07 16.65
C ASP A 294 -29.78 2.28 17.94
N SER A 295 -31.01 1.78 18.10
CA SER A 295 -31.43 0.97 19.25
C SER A 295 -31.83 -0.46 18.87
N LYS A 296 -31.55 -0.87 17.63
CA LYS A 296 -31.92 -2.20 17.10
C LYS A 296 -30.68 -3.04 16.84
N GLU A 297 -30.74 -4.30 17.25
CA GLU A 297 -29.70 -5.27 16.92
C GLU A 297 -30.13 -6.09 15.69
N ILE A 298 -29.21 -6.24 14.75
CA ILE A 298 -29.42 -7.02 13.52
C ILE A 298 -28.25 -7.97 13.28
N THR A 299 -28.53 -9.11 12.66
CA THR A 299 -27.52 -10.12 12.33
C THR A 299 -27.55 -10.41 10.83
N ILE A 300 -26.46 -10.05 10.14
CA ILE A 300 -26.26 -10.31 8.71
C ILE A 300 -25.46 -11.60 8.56
N GLN A 301 -26.04 -12.61 7.91
CA GLN A 301 -25.31 -13.84 7.57
C GLN A 301 -24.30 -13.59 6.45
N LYS A 302 -23.05 -14.00 6.66
CA LYS A 302 -22.01 -13.96 5.64
C LYS A 302 -22.30 -15.06 4.63
N LYS A 303 -22.61 -14.70 3.39
CA LYS A 303 -22.74 -15.66 2.30
C LYS A 303 -21.34 -16.08 1.85
N LEU A 304 -20.74 -17.03 2.57
CA LEU A 304 -19.58 -17.76 2.07
C LEU A 304 -20.06 -18.70 0.98
N LYS A 305 -19.77 -18.40 -0.28
CA LYS A 305 -19.95 -19.40 -1.34
C LYS A 305 -18.89 -20.47 -1.10
N LYS A 306 -19.32 -21.72 -0.87
CA LYS A 306 -18.44 -22.89 -0.93
C LYS A 306 -17.75 -22.96 -2.28
#